data_AF-A0A2G1X729-F1
#
_entry.id   AF-A0A2G1X729-F1
#
_cell.length_a   1.000
_cell.length_b   1.000
_cell.length_c   1.000
_cell.angle_alpha   90.00
_cell.angle_beta   90.00
_cell.angle_gamma   90.00
#
_symmetry.space_group_name_H-M   'P 1'
#
loop_
_entity.id
_entity.type
_entity.pdbx_description
1 polymer ?
#
loop_
_entity_poly.entity_id
_entity_poly.type
_entity_poly.pdbx_seq_one_letter_code
_entity_poly.pdbx_strand_id
1 'polypeptide(L)'
;LKENEWNTSKTCSRCGDDTKSNRVERGLYVCSSCELVANADCNGAENMRQKITPSPHGEDRSNGCVAQPSTYLFDRESGTFHTREQVVS
;
A
#
# COMPACT_ATOMS: atom_id res chain seq x y z
N LEU A 1 11.99 -7.10 -0.69
CA LEU A 1 11.67 -8.49 -1.06
C LEU A 1 11.01 -8.46 -2.43
N LYS A 2 11.41 -9.32 -3.36
CA LYS A 2 10.81 -9.40 -4.70
C LYS A 2 9.83 -10.56 -4.71
N GLU A 3 8.53 -10.25 -4.73
CA GLU A 3 7.46 -11.24 -4.81
C GLU A 3 6.98 -11.43 -6.25
N ASN A 4 6.48 -12.63 -6.55
CA ASN A 4 5.84 -12.89 -7.84
C ASN A 4 4.40 -12.33 -7.87
N GLU A 5 4.04 -11.72 -9.00
CA GLU A 5 2.70 -11.15 -9.22
C GLU A 5 1.72 -12.16 -9.81
N TRP A 6 2.20 -13.33 -10.22
CA TRP A 6 1.35 -14.27 -10.94
C TRP A 6 0.15 -14.72 -10.13
N ASN A 7 -1.01 -14.69 -10.79
CA ASN A 7 -2.30 -15.08 -10.22
C ASN A 7 -2.77 -14.27 -9.01
N THR A 8 -2.11 -13.18 -8.61
CA THR A 8 -2.57 -12.36 -7.49
C THR A 8 -3.91 -11.71 -7.76
N SER A 9 -4.26 -11.44 -9.02
CA SER A 9 -5.56 -10.86 -9.36
C SER A 9 -6.74 -11.86 -9.31
N LYS A 10 -6.50 -13.14 -8.98
CA LYS A 10 -7.55 -14.18 -8.95
C LYS A 10 -8.18 -14.36 -7.57
N THR A 11 -7.37 -14.23 -6.53
CA THR A 11 -7.81 -14.38 -5.14
C THR A 11 -8.44 -13.08 -4.65
N CYS A 12 -9.54 -13.16 -3.92
CA CYS A 12 -10.19 -12.01 -3.32
C CYS A 12 -9.32 -11.47 -2.19
N SER A 13 -8.88 -10.22 -2.30
CA SER A 13 -8.02 -9.60 -1.30
C SER A 13 -8.71 -9.32 0.04
N ARG A 14 -10.03 -9.47 0.10
CA ARG A 14 -10.84 -9.27 1.31
C ARG A 14 -11.11 -10.57 2.07
N CYS A 15 -11.47 -11.64 1.37
CA CYS A 15 -11.95 -12.89 2.00
C CYS A 15 -11.19 -14.15 1.58
N GLY A 16 -10.22 -14.05 0.65
CA GLY A 16 -9.40 -15.18 0.22
C GLY A 16 -10.03 -16.12 -0.81
N ASP A 17 -11.28 -15.88 -1.24
CA ASP A 17 -11.95 -16.68 -2.27
C ASP A 17 -11.23 -16.54 -3.64
N ASP A 18 -10.83 -17.66 -4.24
CA ASP A 18 -10.05 -17.74 -5.47
C ASP A 18 -10.85 -18.25 -6.69
N THR A 19 -12.19 -18.23 -6.59
CA THR A 19 -13.09 -18.62 -7.66
C THR A 19 -12.73 -17.93 -8.99
N LYS A 20 -12.51 -18.72 -10.05
CA LYS A 20 -12.01 -18.23 -11.35
C LYS A 20 -12.92 -17.20 -12.02
N SER A 21 -14.22 -17.25 -11.76
CA SER A 21 -15.21 -16.30 -12.29
C SER A 21 -15.17 -14.94 -11.60
N ASN A 22 -14.40 -14.78 -10.50
CA ASN A 22 -14.33 -13.52 -9.78
C ASN A 22 -13.71 -12.40 -10.63
N ARG A 23 -12.75 -12.72 -11.52
CA ARG A 23 -12.27 -11.78 -12.54
C ARG A 23 -13.17 -11.88 -13.78
N VAL A 24 -14.20 -11.05 -13.82
CA VAL A 24 -15.25 -11.09 -14.85
C VAL A 24 -14.70 -10.70 -16.22
N GLU A 25 -13.99 -9.56 -16.28
CA GLU A 25 -13.37 -9.05 -17.50
C GLU A 25 -12.14 -8.20 -17.16
N ARG A 26 -11.50 -7.61 -18.17
CA ARG A 26 -10.34 -6.74 -17.93
C ARG A 26 -10.79 -5.52 -17.12
N GLY A 27 -10.26 -5.38 -15.92
CA GLY A 27 -10.55 -4.25 -15.04
C GLY A 27 -11.75 -4.44 -14.11
N LEU A 28 -12.58 -5.49 -14.27
CA LEU A 28 -13.70 -5.77 -13.36
C LEU A 28 -13.45 -7.04 -12.53
N TYR A 29 -13.58 -6.91 -11.22
CA TYR A 29 -13.51 -7.99 -10.25
C TYR A 29 -14.75 -7.99 -9.36
N VAL A 30 -15.41 -9.14 -9.24
CA VAL A 30 -16.60 -9.35 -8.43
C VAL A 30 -16.43 -10.63 -7.62
N CYS A 31 -16.35 -10.52 -6.29
CA CYS A 31 -16.36 -11.69 -5.41
C CYS A 31 -17.76 -11.87 -4.83
N SER A 32 -18.44 -12.95 -5.21
CA SER A 32 -19.77 -13.30 -4.67
C SER A 32 -19.74 -13.67 -3.19
N SER A 33 -18.60 -14.17 -2.69
CA SER A 33 -18.47 -14.65 -1.31
C SER A 33 -18.47 -13.54 -0.26
N CYS A 34 -18.02 -12.33 -0.62
CA CYS A 34 -17.98 -11.17 0.29
C CYS A 34 -18.48 -9.87 -0.33
N GLU A 35 -19.13 -9.97 -1.49
CA GLU A 35 -19.74 -8.88 -2.24
C GLU A 35 -18.75 -7.76 -2.62
N LEU A 36 -17.45 -8.08 -2.70
CA LEU A 36 -16.44 -7.12 -3.15
C LEU A 36 -16.59 -6.89 -4.65
N VAL A 37 -16.85 -5.63 -5.03
CA VAL A 37 -16.77 -5.17 -6.41
C VAL A 37 -15.65 -4.14 -6.50
N ALA A 38 -14.65 -4.40 -7.34
CA ALA A 38 -13.45 -3.58 -7.44
C ALA A 38 -12.81 -3.67 -8.82
N ASN A 39 -11.81 -2.83 -9.07
CA ASN A 39 -10.94 -3.05 -10.21
C ASN A 39 -10.03 -4.27 -9.95
N ALA A 40 -9.91 -5.15 -10.95
CA ALA A 40 -9.10 -6.36 -10.83
C ALA A 40 -7.61 -6.08 -10.59
N ASP A 41 -7.08 -4.96 -11.08
CA ASP A 41 -5.71 -4.52 -10.84
C ASP A 41 -5.54 -3.98 -9.42
N CYS A 42 -6.55 -3.29 -8.87
CA CYS A 42 -6.57 -2.89 -7.46
C CYS A 42 -6.62 -4.10 -6.51
N ASN A 43 -7.43 -5.12 -6.84
CA ASN A 43 -7.45 -6.38 -6.10
C ASN A 43 -6.07 -7.08 -6.13
N GLY A 44 -5.45 -7.15 -7.31
CA GLY A 44 -4.09 -7.71 -7.46
C GLY A 44 -3.03 -6.94 -6.67
N ALA A 45 -3.06 -5.60 -6.73
CA ALA A 45 -2.16 -4.74 -5.99
C ALA A 45 -2.32 -4.90 -4.47
N GLU A 46 -3.54 -5.03 -3.97
CA GLU A 46 -3.82 -5.27 -2.56
C GLU A 46 -3.29 -6.64 -2.11
N ASN A 47 -3.45 -7.69 -2.92
CA ASN A 47 -2.86 -9.00 -2.64
C ASN A 47 -1.33 -8.95 -2.59
N MET A 48 -0.69 -8.18 -3.48
CA MET A 48 0.76 -7.98 -3.43
C MET A 48 1.19 -7.20 -2.18
N ARG A 49 0.46 -6.15 -1.83
CA ARG A 49 0.69 -5.38 -0.60
C ARG A 49 0.69 -6.29 0.63
N GLN A 50 -0.31 -7.18 0.74
CA GLN A 50 -0.44 -8.10 1.87
C GLN A 50 0.70 -9.13 1.97
N LYS A 51 1.26 -9.58 0.84
CA LYS A 51 2.46 -10.45 0.83
C LYS A 51 3.72 -9.72 1.30
N ILE A 52 3.87 -8.45 0.91
CA ILE A 52 5.11 -7.68 1.12
C ILE A 52 5.13 -6.98 2.48
N THR A 53 3.97 -6.48 2.92
CA THR A 53 3.86 -5.64 4.12
C THR A 53 2.91 -6.30 5.11
N PRO A 54 3.39 -6.74 6.30
CA PRO A 54 2.56 -7.37 7.33
C PRO A 54 1.65 -6.38 8.08
N SER A 55 1.37 -5.20 7.52
CA SER A 55 0.53 -4.20 8.18
C SER A 55 -0.86 -4.75 8.50
N PRO A 56 -1.43 -4.38 9.67
CA PRO A 56 -2.66 -4.97 10.17
C PRO A 56 -3.82 -4.83 9.19
N HIS A 57 -4.64 -5.87 9.13
CA HIS A 57 -5.85 -5.91 8.32
C HIS A 57 -6.94 -5.06 8.99
N GLY A 58 -7.42 -4.01 8.32
CA GLY A 58 -8.63 -3.27 8.72
C GLY A 58 -8.43 -1.92 9.41
N GLU A 59 -7.19 -1.50 9.66
CA GLU A 59 -6.85 -0.20 10.27
C GLU A 59 -6.21 0.75 9.26
N ASP A 60 -5.97 2.02 9.65
CA ASP A 60 -5.25 2.99 8.83
C ASP A 60 -3.89 2.38 8.44
N ARG A 61 -3.72 2.15 7.14
CA ARG A 61 -2.63 1.31 6.63
C ARG A 61 -1.35 2.11 6.76
N SER A 62 -0.31 1.48 7.34
CA SER A 62 1.01 2.11 7.36
C SER A 62 1.41 2.51 5.94
N ASN A 63 1.75 3.77 5.79
CA ASN A 63 2.37 4.39 4.61
C ASN A 63 3.75 3.82 4.27
N GLY A 64 4.21 2.79 5.01
CA GLY A 64 5.54 2.23 4.91
C GLY A 64 6.60 3.20 5.43
N CYS A 65 7.87 2.84 5.26
CA CYS A 65 8.95 3.80 5.45
C CYS A 65 8.90 4.81 4.30
N VAL A 66 8.21 5.93 4.50
CA VAL A 66 8.31 7.08 3.60
C VAL A 66 9.74 7.62 3.66
N ALA A 67 10.22 8.20 2.56
CA ALA A 67 11.52 8.86 2.55
C ALA A 67 11.64 9.75 3.81
N GLN A 68 12.78 9.63 4.50
CA GLN A 68 13.13 10.48 5.64
C GLN A 68 14.06 11.57 5.10
N PRO A 69 13.55 12.61 4.42
CA PRO A 69 14.42 13.65 3.91
C PRO A 69 15.08 14.39 5.07
N SER A 70 16.37 14.66 4.95
CA SER A 70 17.03 15.61 5.84
C SER A 70 16.38 16.98 5.67
N THR A 71 15.57 17.39 6.63
CA THR A 71 15.01 18.75 6.66
C THR A 71 16.05 19.73 7.17
N TYR A 72 16.42 20.68 6.31
CA TYR A 72 17.25 21.82 6.67
C TYR A 72 16.37 23.06 6.80
N LEU A 73 16.46 23.74 7.95
CA LEU A 73 15.78 25.00 8.22
C LEU A 73 16.75 26.15 8.00
N PHE A 74 16.29 27.19 7.30
CA PHE A 74 17.06 28.40 7.12
C PHE A 74 16.89 29.32 8.32
N ASP A 75 17.98 29.59 9.03
CA ASP A 75 18.02 30.61 10.08
C ASP A 75 18.28 31.99 9.46
N ARG A 76 17.36 32.92 9.70
CA ARG A 76 17.41 34.28 9.18
C ARG A 76 18.41 35.16 9.91
N GLU A 77 18.76 34.81 11.15
CA GLU A 77 19.71 35.60 11.96
C GLU A 77 21.15 35.26 11.60
N SER A 78 21.49 33.97 11.55
CA SER A 78 22.84 33.54 11.13
C SER A 78 23.02 33.48 9.60
N GLY A 79 21.94 33.40 8.82
CA GLY A 79 21.99 33.21 7.38
C GLY A 79 22.42 31.81 6.94
N THR A 80 22.27 30.80 7.81
CA THR A 80 22.74 29.43 7.56
C THR A 80 21.64 28.38 7.66
N PHE A 81 21.87 27.20 7.10
CA PHE A 81 20.94 26.06 7.12
C PHE A 81 21.30 25.07 8.25
N HIS A 82 20.33 24.70 9.09
CA HIS A 82 20.51 23.73 10.19
C HIS A 82 19.56 22.54 10.06
N THR A 83 19.99 21.34 10.48
CA THR A 83 19.12 20.16 10.45
C THR A 83 18.05 20.26 11.55
N ARG A 84 16.84 19.77 11.25
CA ARG A 84 15.69 19.86 12.17
C ARG A 84 15.88 19.14 13.51
N GLU A 85 16.79 18.16 13.60
CA GLU A 85 17.14 17.44 14.84
C GLU A 85 17.76 18.35 15.92
N GLN A 86 18.15 19.58 15.58
CA GLN A 86 18.68 20.57 16.52
C GLN A 86 17.63 21.56 17.06
N VAL A 87 16.34 21.42 16.70
CA VAL A 87 15.25 22.33 17.13
C VAL A 87 14.35 21.68 18.20
N VAL A 88 14.94 20.90 19.10
CA VAL A 88 14.30 20.52 20.36
C VAL A 88 15.07 21.24 21.47
N SER A 89 14.60 22.45 21.80
CA SER A 89 14.92 23.19 23.02
C SER A 89 13.69 23.19 23.93
#